data_AF-A0A6A4FCA7-F1
#
_entry.id   AF-A0A6A4FCA7-F1
#
_cell.length_a   1.000
_cell.length_b   1.000
_cell.length_c   1.000
_cell.angle_alpha   90.00
_cell.angle_beta   90.00
_cell.angle_gamma   90.00
#
_symmetry.space_group_name_H-M   'P 1'
#
loop_
_entity.id
_entity.type
_entity.pdbx_description
1 polymer ?
#
loop_
_entity_poly.entity_id
_entity_poly.type
_entity_poly.pdbx_seq_one_letter_code
_entity_poly.pdbx_strand_id
1 'polypeptide(L)'
;MSLVMVPPLLAIVAVALRVSFGSDGFEKMLEHPAQLYGFVLFIFAQALTLIVYPIYQVLFSASVNTHFELSVMMLLPIVKMMTKNIVASSIYYMEDMLPESVIFTVDFFNAVYVATCMRQASSGFTVAAIMFVDVFHTAFALQKLYKTGLEIKRRLNQDLGSNITTLKLLEVACSLCQHRDKFERQNLSQIQLRSCLPHELSSTGKSTLARLEKYPLKPAIKAHRRRAFTKTSIAPMSKYESVPNLSQSPQSTGWTAAKRASAKIYAVSTMNSIPTKTSHKSTASRTQSVLSSYSVPSSRILQRTLETMFMTECLILTEYLESFTPALYCTFLLVMVRLPSAKYHTELDGITQDNVMHTLLPVFYYGLLELVSFLLLVYAIRRTIGMQALYHLAFVLETQTSLIQNKLIVWMLLTLTCRVVHYGFDFTFQFSWIKSS
;
A
#
# COMPACT_ATOMS: atom_id res chain seq x y z
N MET A 1 25.95 -3.85 5.91
CA MET A 1 25.37 -5.14 5.47
C MET A 1 24.51 -5.04 4.20
N SER A 2 23.86 -3.91 3.89
CA SER A 2 22.77 -3.87 2.89
C SER A 2 23.17 -3.89 1.41
N LEU A 3 24.35 -3.42 1.00
CA LEU A 3 24.74 -3.40 -0.43
C LEU A 3 25.26 -4.75 -0.94
N VAL A 4 25.83 -5.57 -0.05
CA VAL A 4 26.45 -6.87 -0.38
C VAL A 4 25.41 -7.97 -0.57
N MET A 5 24.22 -7.83 0.04
CA MET A 5 23.13 -8.81 -0.04
C MET A 5 22.21 -8.62 -1.27
N VAL A 6 22.30 -7.48 -1.95
CA VAL A 6 21.47 -7.17 -3.13
C VAL A 6 21.80 -8.08 -4.33
N PRO A 7 23.08 -8.30 -4.71
CA PRO A 7 23.40 -9.18 -5.83
C PRO A 7 22.99 -10.66 -5.61
N PRO A 8 23.22 -11.28 -4.44
CA PRO A 8 22.70 -12.62 -4.15
C PRO A 8 21.17 -12.70 -4.20
N LEU A 9 20.45 -11.71 -3.66
CA LEU A 9 18.99 -11.67 -3.71
C LEU A 9 18.49 -11.61 -5.16
N LEU A 10 19.09 -10.76 -6.00
CA LEU A 10 18.75 -10.67 -7.42
C LEU A 10 19.06 -11.95 -8.18
N ALA A 11 20.17 -12.62 -7.85
CA ALA A 11 20.51 -13.92 -8.43
C ALA A 11 19.48 -14.99 -8.04
N ILE A 12 19.07 -15.04 -6.77
CA ILE A 12 18.03 -15.96 -6.28
C ILE A 12 16.71 -15.69 -6.99
N VAL A 13 16.30 -14.42 -7.10
CA VAL A 13 15.07 -14.04 -7.82
C VAL A 13 15.16 -14.43 -9.30
N ALA A 14 16.29 -14.19 -9.96
CA ALA A 14 16.48 -14.57 -11.35
C ALA A 14 16.41 -16.09 -11.56
N VAL A 15 17.03 -16.87 -10.68
CA VAL A 15 16.96 -18.33 -10.70
C VAL A 15 15.54 -18.81 -10.44
N ALA A 16 14.86 -18.25 -9.42
CA ALA A 16 13.48 -18.61 -9.11
C ALA A 16 12.53 -18.28 -10.26
N LEU A 17 12.68 -17.13 -10.92
CA LEU A 17 11.90 -16.78 -12.11
C LEU A 17 12.16 -17.76 -13.26
N ARG A 18 13.42 -18.13 -13.49
CA ARG A 18 13.78 -19.11 -14.53
C ARG A 18 13.22 -20.49 -14.25
N VAL A 19 13.18 -20.90 -12.98
CA VAL A 19 12.59 -22.19 -12.55
C VAL A 19 11.07 -22.15 -12.71
N SER A 20 10.41 -21.08 -12.26
CA SER A 20 8.94 -20.97 -12.28
C SER A 20 8.34 -20.80 -13.68
N PHE A 21 8.99 -20.00 -14.55
CA PHE A 21 8.47 -19.69 -15.88
C PHE A 21 9.15 -20.49 -17.01
N GLY A 22 10.16 -21.30 -16.69
CA GLY A 22 11.00 -21.98 -17.67
C GLY A 22 11.93 -21.04 -18.44
N SER A 23 12.78 -21.61 -19.31
CA SER A 23 13.74 -20.82 -20.11
C SER A 23 13.02 -19.88 -21.08
N ASP A 24 12.00 -20.37 -21.78
CA ASP A 24 11.28 -19.61 -22.80
C ASP A 24 10.42 -18.48 -22.21
N GLY A 25 9.85 -18.70 -21.02
CA GLY A 25 9.09 -17.66 -20.30
C GLY A 25 10.01 -16.58 -19.71
N PHE A 26 11.19 -16.98 -19.21
CA PHE A 26 12.19 -16.06 -18.72
C PHE A 26 12.77 -15.16 -19.83
N GLU A 27 13.01 -15.72 -21.01
CA GLU A 27 13.46 -14.97 -22.18
C GLU A 27 12.42 -13.93 -22.62
N LYS A 28 11.14 -14.31 -22.68
CA LYS A 28 10.01 -13.37 -22.95
C LYS A 28 9.86 -12.27 -21.89
N MET A 29 10.18 -12.56 -20.62
CA MET A 29 10.22 -11.54 -19.57
C MET A 29 11.38 -10.55 -19.79
N LEU A 30 12.55 -11.04 -20.22
CA LEU A 30 13.72 -10.19 -20.54
C LEU A 30 13.47 -9.29 -21.75
N GLU A 31 12.65 -9.72 -22.70
CA GLU A 31 12.20 -8.88 -23.83
C GLU A 31 11.41 -7.63 -23.38
N HIS A 32 10.86 -7.63 -22.15
CA HIS A 32 10.09 -6.54 -21.57
C HIS A 32 10.80 -5.91 -20.35
N PRO A 33 11.96 -5.26 -20.53
CA PRO A 33 12.82 -4.81 -19.43
C PRO A 33 12.14 -3.80 -18.49
N ALA A 34 11.17 -3.03 -18.99
CA ALA A 34 10.40 -2.09 -18.17
C ALA A 34 9.47 -2.80 -17.17
N GLN A 35 8.86 -3.92 -17.55
CA GLN A 35 8.03 -4.74 -16.64
C GLN A 35 8.90 -5.43 -15.60
N LEU A 36 10.03 -5.99 -16.04
CA LEU A 36 11.00 -6.61 -15.15
C LEU A 36 11.54 -5.62 -14.11
N TYR A 37 11.88 -4.40 -14.52
CA TYR A 37 12.33 -3.35 -13.60
C TYR A 37 11.24 -2.99 -12.56
N GLY A 38 9.98 -2.83 -13.00
CA GLY A 38 8.86 -2.58 -12.09
C GLY A 38 8.65 -3.73 -11.09
N PHE A 39 8.77 -4.98 -11.56
CA PHE A 39 8.67 -6.17 -10.72
C PHE A 39 9.81 -6.26 -9.69
N VAL A 40 11.05 -5.99 -10.11
CA VAL A 40 12.21 -5.97 -9.21
C VAL A 40 12.07 -4.86 -8.16
N LEU A 41 11.64 -3.66 -8.57
CA LEU A 41 11.36 -2.56 -7.64
C LEU A 41 10.27 -2.93 -6.62
N PHE A 42 9.24 -3.64 -7.07
CA PHE A 42 8.18 -4.16 -6.21
C PHE A 42 8.72 -5.17 -5.18
N ILE A 43 9.56 -6.13 -5.59
CA ILE A 43 10.21 -7.06 -4.67
C ILE A 43 11.06 -6.30 -3.63
N PHE A 44 11.85 -5.32 -4.05
CA PHE A 44 12.64 -4.52 -3.12
C PHE A 44 11.78 -3.69 -2.16
N ALA A 45 10.66 -3.13 -2.63
CA ALA A 45 9.72 -2.41 -1.79
C ALA A 45 9.08 -3.33 -0.72
N GLN A 46 8.73 -4.56 -1.09
CA GLN A 46 8.24 -5.55 -0.13
C GLN A 46 9.35 -5.99 0.84
N ALA A 47 10.56 -6.28 0.35
CA ALA A 47 11.69 -6.65 1.19
C ALA A 47 12.10 -5.54 2.17
N LEU A 48 11.95 -4.27 1.78
CA LEU A 48 12.16 -3.13 2.68
C LEU A 48 11.24 -3.19 3.90
N THR A 49 10.00 -3.68 3.72
CA THR A 49 9.04 -3.84 4.82
C THR A 49 9.57 -4.81 5.89
N LEU A 50 10.24 -5.90 5.47
CA LEU A 50 10.88 -6.85 6.37
C LEU A 50 12.06 -6.26 7.16
N ILE A 51 12.61 -5.11 6.76
CA ILE A 51 13.73 -4.47 7.45
C ILE A 51 13.22 -3.34 8.34
N VAL A 52 12.29 -2.53 7.83
CA VAL A 52 11.75 -1.35 8.52
C VAL A 52 11.06 -1.74 9.83
N TYR A 53 10.23 -2.79 9.81
CA TYR A 53 9.47 -3.17 11.00
C TYR A 53 10.32 -3.82 12.12
N PRO A 54 11.29 -4.71 11.86
CA PRO A 54 12.22 -5.14 12.92
C PRO A 54 13.06 -4.00 13.49
N ILE A 55 13.51 -3.04 12.68
CA ILE A 55 14.21 -1.85 13.18
C ILE A 55 13.30 -1.06 14.12
N TYR A 56 12.03 -0.88 13.72
CA TYR A 56 11.03 -0.27 14.59
C TYR A 56 10.85 -1.05 15.90
N GLN A 57 10.81 -2.38 15.85
CA GLN A 57 10.68 -3.22 17.03
C GLN A 57 11.84 -3.05 18.00
N VAL A 58 13.09 -3.03 17.52
CA VAL A 58 14.25 -2.76 18.38
C VAL A 58 14.18 -1.37 19.00
N LEU A 59 13.78 -0.36 18.21
CA LEU A 59 13.57 0.99 18.71
C LEU A 59 12.48 1.03 19.80
N PHE A 60 11.38 0.32 19.60
CA PHE A 60 10.30 0.22 20.57
C PHE A 60 10.76 -0.48 21.84
N SER A 61 11.36 -1.67 21.74
CA SER A 61 11.88 -2.42 22.89
C SER A 61 12.93 -1.62 23.69
N ALA A 62 13.76 -0.81 23.04
CA ALA A 62 14.69 0.11 23.72
C ALA A 62 14.01 1.29 24.42
N SER A 63 12.77 1.63 24.02
CA SER A 63 11.98 2.73 24.59
C SER A 63 10.99 2.29 25.67
N VAL A 64 10.72 0.99 25.81
CA VAL A 64 9.86 0.43 26.87
C VAL A 64 10.42 0.84 28.24
N ASN A 65 9.56 1.27 29.16
CA ASN A 65 9.91 1.85 30.47
C ASN A 65 10.58 3.25 30.44
N THR A 66 10.60 3.95 29.29
CA THR A 66 11.09 5.32 29.20
C THR A 66 9.95 6.30 28.87
N HIS A 67 10.17 7.60 29.08
CA HIS A 67 9.21 8.65 28.68
C HIS A 67 8.95 8.71 27.16
N PHE A 68 9.76 8.03 26.34
CA PHE A 68 9.64 8.04 24.89
C PHE A 68 8.75 6.93 24.32
N GLU A 69 8.24 5.99 25.14
CA GLU A 69 7.41 4.86 24.72
C GLU A 69 6.23 5.31 23.83
N LEU A 70 5.47 6.31 24.29
CA LEU A 70 4.34 6.87 23.54
C LEU A 70 4.77 7.56 22.24
N SER A 71 5.90 8.27 22.27
CA SER A 71 6.44 8.97 21.09
C SER A 71 6.87 8.01 20.00
N VAL A 72 7.52 6.90 20.36
CA VAL A 72 7.89 5.82 19.43
C VAL A 72 6.64 5.09 18.93
N MET A 73 5.61 4.94 19.75
CA MET A 73 4.32 4.40 19.30
C MET A 73 3.66 5.30 18.23
N MET A 74 3.63 6.62 18.43
CA MET A 74 3.09 7.58 17.45
C MET A 74 3.88 7.66 16.14
N LEU A 75 5.11 7.13 16.10
CA LEU A 75 5.87 6.97 14.88
C LEU A 75 5.32 5.84 13.99
N LEU A 76 4.64 4.84 14.57
CA LEU A 76 4.18 3.65 13.84
C LEU A 76 3.18 3.99 12.72
N PRO A 77 2.15 4.86 12.91
CA PRO A 77 1.31 5.32 11.82
C PRO A 77 2.07 6.00 10.67
N ILE A 78 3.15 6.73 10.99
CA ILE A 78 3.98 7.40 10.00
C ILE A 78 4.76 6.36 9.19
N VAL A 79 5.35 5.36 9.87
CA VAL A 79 6.04 4.24 9.23
C VAL A 79 5.09 3.44 8.34
N LYS A 80 3.89 3.13 8.83
CA LYS A 80 2.81 2.49 8.06
C LYS A 80 2.52 3.28 6.79
N MET A 81 2.29 4.59 6.90
CA MET A 81 2.00 5.46 5.75
C MET A 81 3.16 5.53 4.75
N MET A 82 4.40 5.69 5.22
CA MET A 82 5.58 5.73 4.35
C MET A 82 5.75 4.42 3.59
N THR A 83 5.62 3.28 4.29
CA THR A 83 5.78 1.95 3.69
C THR A 83 4.66 1.66 2.68
N LYS A 84 3.40 2.01 3.02
CA LYS A 84 2.27 1.94 2.07
C LYS A 84 2.57 2.72 0.80
N ASN A 85 3.08 3.94 0.92
CA ASN A 85 3.38 4.78 -0.25
C ASN A 85 4.50 4.19 -1.12
N ILE A 86 5.55 3.62 -0.50
CA ILE A 86 6.66 2.98 -1.22
C ILE A 86 6.16 1.77 -2.01
N VAL A 87 5.45 0.85 -1.34
CA VAL A 87 4.89 -0.36 -1.98
C VAL A 87 3.87 0.03 -3.04
N ALA A 88 2.95 0.95 -2.75
CA ALA A 88 1.96 1.44 -3.70
C ALA A 88 2.59 2.04 -4.96
N SER A 89 3.63 2.86 -4.80
CA SER A 89 4.31 3.48 -5.92
C SER A 89 5.02 2.46 -6.81
N SER A 90 5.48 1.33 -6.26
CA SER A 90 6.17 0.29 -7.03
C SER A 90 5.23 -0.57 -7.90
N ILE A 91 3.96 -0.70 -7.50
CA ILE A 91 2.94 -1.49 -8.22
C ILE A 91 1.90 -0.63 -8.94
N TYR A 92 2.09 0.69 -9.03
CA TYR A 92 1.14 1.62 -9.65
C TYR A 92 0.72 1.25 -11.09
N TYR A 93 1.53 0.48 -11.81
CA TYR A 93 1.20 0.02 -13.17
C TYR A 93 0.20 -1.16 -13.21
N MET A 94 -0.04 -1.84 -12.08
CA MET A 94 -1.04 -2.89 -11.89
C MET A 94 -2.02 -2.48 -10.79
N GLU A 95 -2.94 -1.58 -11.15
CA GLU A 95 -3.89 -0.94 -10.21
C GLU A 95 -4.73 -1.96 -9.42
N ASP A 96 -5.17 -3.06 -10.04
CA ASP A 96 -6.00 -4.09 -9.37
C ASP A 96 -5.22 -4.93 -8.34
N MET A 97 -3.89 -4.99 -8.46
CA MET A 97 -3.03 -5.70 -7.51
C MET A 97 -2.71 -4.84 -6.28
N LEU A 98 -3.01 -3.54 -6.33
CA LEU A 98 -2.65 -2.59 -5.28
C LEU A 98 -3.26 -2.95 -3.91
N PRO A 99 -4.58 -3.23 -3.79
CA PRO A 99 -5.18 -3.52 -2.48
C PRO A 99 -4.55 -4.76 -1.86
N GLU A 100 -4.49 -5.85 -2.61
CA GLU A 100 -3.91 -7.10 -2.13
C GLU A 100 -2.43 -6.94 -1.77
N SER A 101 -1.64 -6.28 -2.62
CA SER A 101 -0.20 -6.20 -2.39
C SER A 101 0.20 -5.28 -1.26
N VAL A 102 -0.47 -4.13 -1.13
CA VAL A 102 -0.18 -3.18 -0.05
C VAL A 102 -0.73 -3.69 1.28
N ILE A 103 -1.96 -4.22 1.31
CA ILE A 103 -2.64 -4.59 2.57
C ILE A 103 -2.03 -5.87 3.15
N PHE A 104 -1.95 -6.96 2.36
CA PHE A 104 -1.38 -8.22 2.85
C PHE A 104 0.14 -8.19 3.06
N THR A 105 0.81 -7.06 2.76
CA THR A 105 2.21 -6.84 3.14
C THR A 105 2.26 -5.84 4.30
N VAL A 106 1.98 -4.57 4.03
CA VAL A 106 2.23 -3.48 4.98
C VAL A 106 1.29 -3.54 6.17
N ASP A 107 -0.01 -3.75 5.94
CA ASP A 107 -0.98 -3.83 7.06
C ASP A 107 -0.81 -5.13 7.84
N PHE A 108 -0.45 -6.23 7.17
CA PHE A 108 -0.10 -7.48 7.85
C PHE A 108 1.07 -7.30 8.81
N PHE A 109 2.21 -6.78 8.33
CA PHE A 109 3.36 -6.52 9.19
C PHE A 109 2.99 -5.53 10.29
N ASN A 110 2.33 -4.43 9.95
CA ASN A 110 1.89 -3.45 10.93
C ASN A 110 1.09 -4.11 12.07
N ALA A 111 0.09 -4.93 11.75
CA ALA A 111 -0.75 -5.59 12.74
C ALA A 111 0.02 -6.59 13.61
N VAL A 112 0.94 -7.38 13.03
CA VAL A 112 1.81 -8.28 13.80
C VAL A 112 2.71 -7.51 14.77
N TYR A 113 3.28 -6.39 14.33
CA TYR A 113 4.12 -5.56 15.18
C TYR A 113 3.33 -4.78 16.23
N VAL A 114 2.12 -4.31 15.93
CA VAL A 114 1.19 -3.76 16.92
C VAL A 114 0.89 -4.80 18.01
N ALA A 115 0.54 -6.03 17.63
CA ALA A 115 0.30 -7.12 18.59
C ALA A 115 1.54 -7.42 19.44
N THR A 116 2.73 -7.37 18.84
CA THR A 116 4.01 -7.52 19.54
C THR A 116 4.24 -6.38 20.54
N CYS A 117 4.02 -5.13 20.14
CA CYS A 117 4.14 -3.95 20.99
C CYS A 117 3.14 -3.98 22.16
N MET A 118 1.88 -4.37 21.91
CA MET A 118 0.87 -4.50 22.97
C MET A 118 1.26 -5.55 24.01
N ARG A 119 1.92 -6.63 23.58
CA ARG A 119 2.45 -7.66 24.49
C ARG A 119 3.61 -7.14 25.33
N GLN A 120 4.51 -6.36 24.74
CA GLN A 120 5.73 -5.86 25.40
C GLN A 120 5.52 -4.55 26.17
N ALA A 121 4.40 -3.86 25.98
CA ALA A 121 4.13 -2.57 26.61
C ALA A 121 4.12 -2.70 28.15
N SER A 122 4.86 -1.80 28.81
CA SER A 122 4.96 -1.74 30.27
C SER A 122 3.72 -1.13 30.94
N SER A 123 2.91 -0.39 30.19
CA SER A 123 1.76 0.36 30.71
C SER A 123 0.46 0.06 29.97
N GLY A 124 -0.61 -0.17 30.71
CA GLY A 124 -1.97 -0.26 30.15
C GLY A 124 -2.41 1.02 29.43
N PHE A 125 -1.80 2.16 29.74
CA PHE A 125 -2.03 3.42 29.03
C PHE A 125 -1.55 3.36 27.57
N THR A 126 -0.39 2.76 27.31
CA THR A 126 0.14 2.61 25.94
C THR A 126 -0.76 1.71 25.10
N VAL A 127 -1.25 0.60 25.68
CA VAL A 127 -2.22 -0.29 25.03
C VAL A 127 -3.52 0.44 24.72
N ALA A 128 -4.06 1.20 25.68
CA ALA A 128 -5.27 2.00 25.46
C ALA A 128 -5.07 3.10 24.40
N ALA A 129 -3.89 3.72 24.34
CA ALA A 129 -3.56 4.71 23.33
C ALA A 129 -3.50 4.09 21.92
N ILE A 130 -2.92 2.89 21.78
CA ILE A 130 -2.92 2.16 20.50
C ILE A 130 -4.35 1.88 20.04
N MET A 131 -5.18 1.35 20.93
CA MET A 131 -6.60 1.09 20.65
C MET A 131 -7.35 2.36 20.24
N PHE A 132 -7.09 3.48 20.91
CA PHE A 132 -7.73 4.76 20.59
C PHE A 132 -7.34 5.27 19.20
N VAL A 133 -6.06 5.23 18.86
CA VAL A 133 -5.56 5.66 17.54
C VAL A 133 -6.20 4.83 16.42
N ASP A 134 -6.30 3.53 16.64
CA ASP A 134 -6.88 2.61 15.69
C ASP A 134 -8.38 2.90 15.44
N VAL A 135 -9.19 2.91 16.51
CA VAL A 135 -10.62 3.26 16.44
C VAL A 135 -10.83 4.63 15.80
N PHE A 136 -9.97 5.61 16.10
CA PHE A 136 -10.03 6.93 15.49
C PHE A 136 -9.78 6.89 13.99
N HIS A 137 -8.78 6.13 13.53
CA HIS A 137 -8.50 5.96 12.10
C HIS A 137 -9.66 5.28 11.37
N THR A 138 -10.24 4.23 11.93
CA THR A 138 -11.40 3.55 11.33
C THR A 138 -12.62 4.47 11.29
N ALA A 139 -12.89 5.19 12.38
CA ALA A 139 -13.99 6.16 12.43
C ALA A 139 -13.82 7.28 11.39
N PHE A 140 -12.60 7.79 11.22
CA PHE A 140 -12.29 8.81 10.21
C PHE A 140 -12.48 8.27 8.78
N ALA A 141 -12.00 7.05 8.50
CA ALA A 141 -12.19 6.40 7.21
C ALA A 141 -13.68 6.17 6.90
N LEU A 142 -14.45 5.73 7.90
CA LEU A 142 -15.88 5.54 7.78
C LEU A 142 -16.62 6.86 7.54
N GLN A 143 -16.25 7.94 8.25
CA GLN A 143 -16.85 9.25 8.05
C GLN A 143 -16.60 9.78 6.62
N LYS A 144 -15.39 9.58 6.10
CA LYS A 144 -15.05 9.92 4.71
C LYS A 144 -15.92 9.13 3.74
N LEU A 145 -16.04 7.82 3.94
CA LEU A 145 -16.85 6.94 3.10
C LEU A 145 -18.34 7.34 3.13
N TYR A 146 -18.87 7.66 4.31
CA TYR A 146 -20.24 8.13 4.48
C TYR A 146 -20.52 9.42 3.71
N LYS A 147 -19.63 10.41 3.83
CA LYS A 147 -19.75 11.69 3.11
C LYS A 147 -19.74 11.47 1.58
N THR A 148 -18.87 10.60 1.08
CA THR A 148 -18.80 10.26 -0.34
C THR A 148 -20.07 9.55 -0.82
N GLY A 149 -20.57 8.56 -0.06
CA GLY A 149 -21.80 7.85 -0.39
C GLY A 149 -23.03 8.77 -0.44
N LEU A 150 -23.14 9.70 0.51
CA LEU A 150 -24.21 10.70 0.52
C LEU A 150 -24.18 11.62 -0.70
N GLU A 151 -23.00 12.12 -1.10
CA GLU A 151 -22.89 12.99 -2.27
C GLU A 151 -23.26 12.24 -3.56
N ILE A 152 -22.82 10.98 -3.72
CA ILE A 152 -23.21 10.13 -4.86
C ILE A 152 -24.72 9.94 -4.89
N LYS A 153 -25.35 9.60 -3.75
CA LYS A 153 -26.79 9.44 -3.63
C LYS A 153 -27.54 10.73 -4.02
N ARG A 154 -27.10 11.88 -3.51
CA ARG A 154 -27.73 13.18 -3.77
C ARG A 154 -27.72 13.51 -5.27
N ARG A 155 -26.62 13.23 -5.96
CA ARG A 155 -26.47 13.47 -7.40
C ARG A 155 -27.30 12.52 -8.24
N LEU A 156 -27.37 11.25 -7.87
CA LEU A 156 -28.24 10.30 -8.57
C LEU A 156 -29.71 10.71 -8.49
N ASN A 157 -30.18 11.18 -7.33
CA ASN A 157 -31.55 11.67 -7.19
C ASN A 157 -31.82 12.92 -8.05
N GLN A 158 -30.80 13.77 -8.28
CA GLN A 158 -30.90 14.94 -9.14
C GLN A 158 -30.93 14.58 -10.63
N ASP A 159 -30.03 13.71 -11.09
CA ASP A 159 -29.89 13.36 -12.51
C ASP A 159 -30.94 12.35 -12.99
N LEU A 160 -31.44 11.49 -12.10
CA LEU A 160 -32.38 10.42 -12.45
C LEU A 160 -33.84 10.76 -12.13
N GLY A 161 -34.12 11.91 -11.49
CA GLY A 161 -35.47 12.37 -11.15
C GLY A 161 -36.26 11.45 -10.20
N SER A 162 -35.62 10.39 -9.67
CA SER A 162 -36.23 9.38 -8.81
C SER A 162 -35.80 9.57 -7.35
N ASN A 163 -36.72 9.43 -6.41
CA ASN A 163 -36.43 9.40 -4.97
C ASN A 163 -35.79 8.06 -4.57
N ILE A 164 -34.52 7.85 -4.90
CA ILE A 164 -33.81 6.63 -4.49
C ILE A 164 -33.59 6.70 -2.98
N THR A 165 -34.29 5.83 -2.25
CA THR A 165 -34.19 5.70 -0.79
C THR A 165 -32.92 4.96 -0.37
N THR A 166 -32.48 3.98 -1.15
CA THR A 166 -31.28 3.16 -0.89
C THR A 166 -30.32 3.20 -2.08
N LEU A 167 -29.12 3.71 -1.87
CA LEU A 167 -28.07 3.68 -2.89
C LEU A 167 -27.57 2.24 -3.04
N LYS A 168 -27.51 1.70 -4.25
CA LYS A 168 -26.87 0.41 -4.56
C LYS A 168 -25.78 0.62 -5.59
N LEU A 169 -24.57 0.88 -5.10
CA LEU A 169 -23.49 1.40 -5.93
C LEU A 169 -23.11 0.49 -7.11
N LEU A 170 -23.13 -0.82 -6.92
CA LEU A 170 -22.87 -1.79 -7.98
C LEU A 170 -23.91 -1.74 -9.11
N GLU A 171 -25.20 -1.68 -8.77
CA GLU A 171 -26.28 -1.56 -9.77
C GLU A 171 -26.17 -0.26 -10.57
N VAL A 172 -25.77 0.83 -9.90
CA VAL A 172 -25.52 2.13 -10.54
C VAL A 172 -24.37 2.03 -11.54
N ALA A 173 -23.24 1.43 -11.15
CA ALA A 173 -22.10 1.22 -12.03
C ALA A 173 -22.49 0.38 -13.25
N CYS A 174 -23.18 -0.75 -13.03
CA CYS A 174 -23.65 -1.63 -14.11
C CYS A 174 -24.62 -0.90 -15.05
N SER A 175 -25.58 -0.14 -14.53
CA SER A 175 -26.52 0.64 -15.32
C SER A 175 -25.82 1.68 -16.21
N LEU A 176 -24.83 2.39 -15.66
CA LEU A 176 -24.03 3.37 -16.41
C LEU A 176 -23.21 2.70 -17.52
N CYS A 177 -22.68 1.49 -17.31
CA CYS A 177 -21.93 0.74 -18.32
C CYS A 177 -22.83 0.08 -19.38
N GLN A 178 -24.08 -0.25 -19.04
CA GLN A 178 -25.02 -0.89 -19.96
C GLN A 178 -25.62 0.11 -20.96
N HIS A 179 -25.93 1.34 -20.52
CA HIS A 179 -26.56 2.37 -21.34
C HIS A 179 -25.53 3.21 -22.12
N ARG A 180 -25.57 3.11 -23.44
CA ARG A 180 -24.62 3.76 -24.36
C ARG A 180 -24.55 5.28 -24.16
N ASP A 181 -25.70 5.94 -24.17
CA ASP A 181 -25.78 7.41 -24.10
C ASP A 181 -25.28 7.97 -22.77
N LYS A 182 -25.41 7.19 -21.69
CA LYS A 182 -24.95 7.58 -20.35
C LYS A 182 -23.44 7.38 -20.20
N PHE A 183 -22.91 6.29 -20.78
CA PHE A 183 -21.48 5.99 -20.77
C PHE A 183 -20.66 6.97 -21.62
N GLU A 184 -21.16 7.33 -22.81
CA GLU A 184 -20.49 8.30 -23.71
C GLU A 184 -20.35 9.68 -23.08
N ARG A 185 -21.29 10.07 -22.22
CA ARG A 185 -21.24 11.34 -21.48
C ARG A 185 -20.23 11.34 -20.33
N GLN A 186 -19.65 10.18 -19.97
CA GLN A 186 -18.67 10.09 -18.90
C GLN A 186 -17.26 10.45 -19.38
N ASN A 187 -16.42 10.93 -18.46
CA ASN A 187 -15.00 11.12 -18.67
C ASN A 187 -14.28 9.77 -18.49
N LEU A 188 -13.95 9.14 -19.62
CA LEU A 188 -13.39 7.79 -19.67
C LEU A 188 -11.85 7.76 -19.64
N SER A 189 -11.20 8.93 -19.78
CA SER A 189 -9.74 9.05 -19.92
C SER A 189 -8.92 8.50 -18.76
N GLN A 190 -9.54 8.30 -17.59
CA GLN A 190 -8.89 7.80 -16.37
C GLN A 190 -9.36 6.40 -15.97
N ILE A 191 -10.30 5.80 -16.69
CA ILE A 191 -10.88 4.49 -16.36
C ILE A 191 -10.12 3.39 -17.11
N GLN A 192 -9.56 2.45 -16.37
CA GLN A 192 -9.00 1.23 -16.91
C GLN A 192 -10.12 0.20 -17.12
N LEU A 193 -10.24 -0.32 -18.33
CA LEU A 193 -11.34 -1.23 -18.69
C LEU A 193 -11.05 -2.70 -18.36
N ARG A 194 -9.81 -3.15 -18.59
CA ARG A 194 -9.42 -4.55 -18.39
C ARG A 194 -8.58 -4.69 -17.14
N SER A 195 -8.90 -5.72 -16.35
CA SER A 195 -8.07 -6.13 -15.24
C SER A 195 -6.75 -6.74 -15.73
N CYS A 196 -5.70 -6.60 -14.91
CA CYS A 196 -4.44 -7.31 -15.10
C CYS A 196 -4.52 -8.81 -14.75
N LEU A 197 -5.59 -9.25 -14.06
CA LEU A 197 -5.87 -10.63 -13.74
C LEU A 197 -6.84 -11.25 -14.75
N PRO A 198 -6.63 -12.52 -15.15
CA PRO A 198 -7.59 -13.23 -16.00
C PRO A 198 -8.88 -13.48 -15.21
N HIS A 199 -10.02 -13.04 -15.77
CA HIS A 199 -11.34 -13.29 -15.19
C HIS A 199 -12.17 -14.14 -16.16
N GLU A 200 -12.81 -15.19 -15.65
CA GLU A 200 -13.76 -15.97 -16.44
C GLU A 200 -15.07 -15.21 -16.58
N LEU A 201 -15.20 -14.50 -17.69
CA LEU A 201 -16.41 -13.75 -18.03
C LEU A 201 -17.37 -14.60 -18.85
N SER A 202 -18.66 -14.44 -18.58
CA SER A 202 -19.74 -14.95 -19.43
C SER A 202 -19.65 -14.38 -20.85
N SER A 203 -20.26 -15.05 -21.83
CA SER A 203 -20.31 -14.58 -23.22
C SER A 203 -20.88 -13.15 -23.34
N THR A 204 -21.92 -12.83 -22.56
CA THR A 204 -22.51 -11.48 -22.46
C THR A 204 -21.55 -10.46 -21.84
N GLY A 205 -20.75 -10.86 -20.84
CA GLY A 205 -19.73 -10.01 -20.25
C GLY A 205 -18.61 -9.67 -21.25
N LYS A 206 -18.14 -10.68 -22.00
CA LYS A 206 -17.12 -10.51 -23.05
C LYS A 206 -17.60 -9.58 -24.17
N SER A 207 -18.84 -9.73 -24.63
CA SER A 207 -19.40 -8.87 -25.68
C SER A 207 -19.59 -7.43 -25.20
N THR A 208 -20.02 -7.24 -23.95
CA THR A 208 -20.14 -5.91 -23.33
C THR A 208 -18.78 -5.24 -23.20
N LEU A 209 -17.74 -5.97 -22.78
CA LEU A 209 -16.39 -5.44 -22.65
C LEU A 209 -15.81 -5.03 -24.01
N ALA A 210 -15.97 -5.87 -25.04
CA ALA A 210 -15.55 -5.57 -26.40
C ALA A 210 -16.27 -4.34 -26.98
N ARG A 211 -17.53 -4.09 -26.57
CA ARG A 211 -18.27 -2.88 -26.93
C ARG A 211 -17.65 -1.64 -26.28
N LEU A 212 -17.30 -1.71 -25.00
CA LEU A 212 -16.74 -0.58 -24.25
C LEU A 212 -15.31 -0.23 -24.70
N GLU A 213 -14.55 -1.19 -25.21
CA GLU A 213 -13.18 -0.99 -25.70
C GLU A 213 -13.08 -0.02 -26.90
N LYS A 214 -14.20 0.29 -27.55
CA LYS A 214 -14.27 1.24 -28.68
C LYS A 214 -14.14 2.71 -28.27
N TYR A 215 -14.21 3.03 -26.98
CA TYR A 215 -14.15 4.40 -26.46
C TYR A 215 -12.73 4.82 -26.05
N PRO A 216 -12.42 6.13 -26.02
CA PRO A 216 -11.10 6.65 -25.63
C PRO A 216 -10.88 6.53 -24.11
N LEU A 217 -10.68 5.29 -23.65
CA LEU A 217 -10.39 4.91 -22.27
C LEU A 217 -8.92 5.09 -21.92
N LYS A 218 -8.58 5.01 -20.63
CA LYS A 218 -7.18 4.93 -20.19
C LYS A 218 -6.54 3.73 -20.88
N PRO A 219 -5.53 3.92 -21.75
CA PRO A 219 -4.84 2.77 -22.33
C PRO A 219 -4.24 1.96 -21.20
N ALA A 220 -4.30 0.63 -21.31
CA ALA A 220 -3.59 -0.24 -20.37
C ALA A 220 -2.14 0.26 -20.28
N ILE A 221 -1.66 0.51 -19.05
CA ILE A 221 -0.31 1.01 -18.83
C ILE A 221 0.64 -0.11 -19.28
N LYS A 222 1.11 -0.03 -20.54
CA LYS A 222 2.33 -0.72 -20.94
C LYS A 222 3.41 -0.15 -20.04
N ALA A 223 4.09 -1.00 -19.27
CA ALA A 223 5.13 -0.59 -18.35
C ALA A 223 6.01 0.47 -19.02
N HIS A 224 6.14 1.59 -18.31
CA HIS A 224 6.60 2.88 -18.75
C HIS A 224 7.65 2.88 -19.88
N ARG A 225 7.24 3.21 -21.12
CA ARG A 225 8.16 3.77 -22.13
C ARG A 225 8.30 5.27 -21.85
N ARG A 226 9.11 5.69 -20.87
CA ARG A 226 9.66 7.06 -20.84
C ARG A 226 11.18 7.05 -20.85
N ARG A 227 11.70 7.55 -21.98
CA ARG A 227 12.94 8.32 -22.17
C ARG A 227 14.16 7.86 -21.37
N ALA A 228 14.76 6.79 -21.85
CA ALA A 228 16.22 6.67 -21.85
C ALA A 228 16.63 6.51 -23.32
N PHE A 229 16.75 7.62 -24.04
CA PHE A 229 17.54 7.74 -25.29
C PHE A 229 17.48 9.22 -25.74
N THR A 230 18.18 10.10 -25.03
CA THR A 230 18.95 11.11 -25.77
C THR A 230 20.06 10.34 -26.44
N LYS A 231 19.86 9.99 -27.72
CA LYS A 231 20.97 9.63 -28.60
C LYS A 231 21.89 10.86 -28.60
N THR A 232 23.00 10.77 -27.88
CA THR A 232 24.18 11.56 -28.24
C THR A 232 24.53 11.10 -29.64
N SER A 233 24.14 11.91 -30.64
CA SER A 233 24.57 11.72 -32.01
C SER A 233 26.08 11.96 -32.04
N ILE A 234 26.85 10.89 -32.02
CA ILE A 234 28.26 10.92 -32.39
C ILE A 234 28.27 11.10 -33.92
N ALA A 235 28.52 12.32 -34.37
CA ALA A 235 28.92 12.59 -35.75
C ALA A 235 30.46 12.52 -35.83
N PRO A 236 31.04 11.95 -36.91
CA PRO A 236 32.50 11.80 -37.02
C PRO A 236 33.20 13.01 -37.67
N MET A 237 34.30 13.42 -37.03
CA MET A 237 35.63 13.80 -37.54
C MET A 237 35.91 15.11 -38.34
N SER A 238 37.11 15.65 -38.00
CA SER A 238 38.00 16.60 -38.72
C SER A 238 37.71 18.10 -38.49
N LYS A 239 38.67 19.04 -38.39
CA LYS A 239 40.15 19.09 -38.42
C LYS A 239 40.56 20.58 -38.15
N TYR A 240 41.68 20.86 -37.46
CA TYR A 240 42.46 22.14 -37.34
C TYR A 240 41.71 23.36 -36.69
N GLU A 241 42.26 24.33 -35.93
CA GLU A 241 43.62 24.84 -35.63
C GLU A 241 43.60 25.82 -34.39
N SER A 242 44.76 25.97 -33.70
CA SER A 242 45.34 27.15 -32.96
C SER A 242 44.68 27.89 -31.73
N VAL A 243 45.15 27.59 -30.49
CA VAL A 243 46.10 28.35 -29.58
C VAL A 243 46.09 29.92 -29.60
N PRO A 244 46.40 30.71 -28.51
CA PRO A 244 46.10 30.64 -27.06
C PRO A 244 45.82 32.03 -26.35
N ASN A 245 45.69 32.01 -25.02
CA ASN A 245 45.98 33.08 -24.02
C ASN A 245 45.02 34.27 -23.84
N LEU A 246 44.44 34.42 -22.64
CA LEU A 246 44.89 35.45 -21.69
C LEU A 246 44.39 35.18 -20.26
N SER A 247 45.30 35.44 -19.33
CA SER A 247 45.20 35.39 -17.87
C SER A 247 44.14 36.32 -17.29
N GLN A 248 43.60 35.96 -16.12
CA GLN A 248 43.64 36.76 -14.87
C GLN A 248 42.61 36.20 -13.85
N SER A 249 43.14 35.74 -12.71
CA SER A 249 42.48 35.84 -11.40
C SER A 249 43.26 36.94 -10.65
N PRO A 250 42.66 37.75 -9.75
CA PRO A 250 42.36 37.21 -8.42
C PRO A 250 41.22 37.89 -7.64
N GLN A 251 40.87 37.26 -6.50
CA GLN A 251 40.15 37.81 -5.33
C GLN A 251 38.67 38.18 -5.59
N SER A 252 37.71 38.01 -4.70
CA SER A 252 37.57 37.47 -3.35
C SER A 252 36.04 37.38 -3.10
N THR A 253 35.64 36.77 -1.99
CA THR A 253 34.28 36.73 -1.40
C THR A 253 33.25 35.82 -2.08
N GLY A 254 32.74 34.85 -1.32
CA GLY A 254 31.67 33.98 -1.77
C GLY A 254 31.40 32.76 -0.89
N TRP A 255 31.14 32.94 0.41
CA TRP A 255 30.34 31.95 1.14
C TRP A 255 28.92 31.99 0.57
N THR A 256 28.56 31.02 -0.27
CA THR A 256 27.16 30.78 -0.64
C THR A 256 26.79 29.31 -0.44
N ALA A 257 26.18 29.10 0.72
CA ALA A 257 25.02 28.25 0.96
C ALA A 257 24.85 27.03 0.04
N ALA A 258 25.20 25.88 0.61
CA ALA A 258 24.59 24.60 0.27
C ALA A 258 23.06 24.75 0.24
N LYS A 259 22.48 24.78 -0.97
CA LYS A 259 21.02 24.66 -1.14
C LYS A 259 20.62 23.23 -0.83
N ARG A 260 20.26 23.04 0.44
CA ARG A 260 19.40 22.00 0.98
C ARG A 260 18.14 21.91 0.10
N ALA A 261 18.15 21.02 -0.89
CA ALA A 261 16.96 20.67 -1.65
C ALA A 261 16.07 19.82 -0.75
N SER A 262 15.23 20.50 0.03
CA SER A 262 14.15 19.90 0.81
C SER A 262 13.16 19.27 -0.18
N ALA A 263 13.22 17.95 -0.32
CA ALA A 263 12.23 17.18 -1.03
C ALA A 263 10.92 17.25 -0.24
N LYS A 264 10.02 18.17 -0.63
CA LYS A 264 8.62 18.16 -0.20
C LYS A 264 7.96 16.91 -0.79
N ILE A 265 7.84 15.89 0.03
CA ILE A 265 7.12 14.65 -0.27
C ILE A 265 5.64 14.95 -0.12
N TYR A 266 4.91 14.94 -1.24
CA TYR A 266 3.46 15.08 -1.25
C TYR A 266 2.83 13.77 -0.79
N ALA A 267 2.01 13.88 0.26
CA ALA A 267 1.10 12.83 0.68
C ALA A 267 0.17 12.45 -0.49
N VAL A 268 -0.11 11.15 -0.60
CA VAL A 268 -1.08 10.59 -1.55
C VAL A 268 -2.45 11.25 -1.29
N SER A 269 -2.75 12.24 -2.10
CA SER A 269 -4.08 12.77 -2.33
C SER A 269 -4.32 12.62 -3.82
N THR A 270 -5.21 11.69 -4.16
CA THR A 270 -5.75 11.48 -5.49
C THR A 270 -6.25 12.78 -6.13
N MET A 271 -6.02 12.85 -7.44
CA MET A 271 -6.40 13.89 -8.42
C MET A 271 -5.40 15.05 -8.61
N ASN A 272 -4.75 15.05 -9.77
CA ASN A 272 -4.79 16.21 -10.66
C ASN A 272 -4.56 15.80 -12.13
N SER A 273 -5.63 15.96 -12.91
CA SER A 273 -5.59 16.12 -14.36
C SER A 273 -4.92 17.46 -14.70
N ILE A 274 -3.90 17.43 -15.56
CA ILE A 274 -3.31 18.63 -16.17
C ILE A 274 -4.23 19.08 -17.32
N PRO A 275 -4.61 20.36 -17.40
CA PRO A 275 -4.85 21.02 -18.67
C PRO A 275 -3.77 22.08 -18.92
N THR A 276 -3.16 21.99 -20.09
CA THR A 276 -2.23 22.98 -20.63
C THR A 276 -2.96 24.29 -20.99
N LYS A 277 -2.54 25.43 -20.42
CA LYS A 277 -1.88 26.56 -21.12
C LYS A 277 -1.96 27.89 -20.33
N THR A 278 -0.79 28.54 -20.30
CA THR A 278 -0.49 29.99 -20.30
C THR A 278 -0.87 30.93 -19.12
N SER A 279 0.20 31.34 -18.42
CA SER A 279 0.64 32.74 -18.20
C SER A 279 0.09 33.59 -17.02
N HIS A 280 1.03 33.87 -16.10
CA HIS A 280 1.27 35.12 -15.35
C HIS A 280 0.27 35.66 -14.29
N LYS A 281 0.65 35.49 -13.01
CA LYS A 281 1.10 36.52 -12.02
C LYS A 281 0.55 36.33 -10.59
N SER A 282 1.47 36.47 -9.64
CA SER A 282 1.36 36.92 -8.25
C SER A 282 0.65 36.05 -7.22
N THR A 283 1.48 35.57 -6.31
CA THR A 283 1.24 34.93 -5.02
C THR A 283 0.53 35.86 -4.01
N ALA A 284 -0.12 35.23 -3.04
CA ALA A 284 -0.65 35.77 -1.76
C ALA A 284 -2.13 36.21 -1.75
N SER A 285 -3.01 35.22 -1.54
CA SER A 285 -4.28 35.28 -0.78
C SER A 285 -5.25 34.17 -1.24
N ARG A 286 -5.01 32.92 -0.82
CA ARG A 286 -6.04 31.86 -0.98
C ARG A 286 -5.98 30.79 0.12
N THR A 287 -5.83 31.24 1.35
CA THR A 287 -6.32 30.55 2.53
C THR A 287 -7.66 31.23 2.83
N GLN A 288 -8.76 30.48 2.84
CA GLN A 288 -10.17 30.94 2.91
C GLN A 288 -10.83 31.34 1.58
N SER A 289 -10.94 30.40 0.63
CA SER A 289 -12.06 30.35 -0.33
C SER A 289 -12.07 29.03 -1.11
N VAL A 290 -12.40 27.94 -0.43
CA VAL A 290 -13.07 26.77 -1.05
C VAL A 290 -14.16 26.27 -0.11
N LEU A 291 -14.98 27.20 0.37
CA LEU A 291 -16.35 26.95 0.80
C LEU A 291 -17.23 27.75 -0.18
N SER A 292 -17.39 27.24 -1.39
CA SER A 292 -18.49 27.56 -2.31
C SER A 292 -18.27 26.79 -3.61
N SER A 293 -19.30 26.04 -4.01
CA SER A 293 -19.54 25.54 -5.36
C SER A 293 -18.37 24.83 -6.08
N TYR A 294 -18.23 23.53 -5.85
CA TYR A 294 -17.77 22.64 -6.92
C TYR A 294 -18.76 21.50 -7.04
N SER A 295 -19.74 21.69 -7.92
CA SER A 295 -20.60 20.63 -8.40
C SER A 295 -19.76 19.55 -9.08
N VAL A 296 -19.99 18.28 -8.73
CA VAL A 296 -19.45 17.15 -9.51
C VAL A 296 -20.16 17.16 -10.87
N PRO A 297 -19.45 17.22 -12.01
CA PRO A 297 -20.09 17.11 -13.31
C PRO A 297 -20.69 15.71 -13.48
N SER A 298 -21.87 15.58 -14.10
CA SER A 298 -22.52 14.29 -14.40
C SER A 298 -21.64 13.34 -15.21
N SER A 299 -20.60 13.86 -15.89
CA SER A 299 -19.59 13.09 -16.60
C SER A 299 -18.58 12.35 -15.72
N ARG A 300 -18.56 12.55 -14.40
CA ARG A 300 -17.61 11.87 -13.49
C ARG A 300 -18.25 10.91 -12.51
N ILE A 301 -19.54 10.62 -12.66
CA ILE A 301 -20.30 9.77 -11.73
C ILE A 301 -19.75 8.34 -11.77
N LEU A 302 -19.47 7.81 -12.96
CA LEU A 302 -18.92 6.45 -13.09
C LEU A 302 -17.53 6.36 -12.45
N GLN A 303 -16.64 7.33 -12.72
CA GLN A 303 -15.32 7.38 -12.12
C GLN A 303 -15.40 7.41 -10.59
N ARG A 304 -16.23 8.31 -10.01
CA ARG A 304 -16.41 8.39 -8.55
C ARG A 304 -17.01 7.13 -7.95
N THR A 305 -17.89 6.47 -8.69
CA THR A 305 -18.49 5.20 -8.29
C THR A 305 -17.41 4.12 -8.19
N LEU A 306 -16.58 3.95 -9.23
CA LEU A 306 -15.49 2.98 -9.24
C LEU A 306 -14.43 3.30 -8.17
N GLU A 307 -14.04 4.56 -8.01
CA GLU A 307 -13.13 5.00 -6.94
C GLU A 307 -13.70 4.68 -5.56
N THR A 308 -15.00 4.85 -5.35
CA THR A 308 -15.65 4.52 -4.08
C THR A 308 -15.68 3.02 -3.84
N MET A 309 -15.94 2.21 -4.87
CA MET A 309 -15.88 0.74 -4.77
C MET A 309 -14.46 0.27 -4.43
N PHE A 310 -13.44 0.84 -5.08
CA PHE A 310 -12.03 0.54 -4.80
C PHE A 310 -11.58 0.96 -3.40
N MET A 311 -12.00 2.15 -2.94
CA MET A 311 -11.74 2.59 -1.56
C MET A 311 -12.45 1.69 -0.55
N THR A 312 -13.66 1.22 -0.88
CA THR A 312 -14.42 0.26 -0.05
C THR A 312 -13.71 -1.08 0.01
N GLU A 313 -13.17 -1.56 -1.11
CA GLU A 313 -12.33 -2.77 -1.18
C GLU A 313 -11.12 -2.66 -0.25
N CYS A 314 -10.32 -1.59 -0.41
CA CYS A 314 -9.15 -1.35 0.42
C CYS A 314 -9.51 -1.30 1.91
N LEU A 315 -10.61 -0.61 2.26
CA LEU A 315 -11.01 -0.42 3.65
C LEU A 315 -11.50 -1.73 4.29
N ILE A 316 -12.37 -2.49 3.61
CA ILE A 316 -12.85 -3.78 4.13
C ILE A 316 -11.69 -4.76 4.27
N LEU A 317 -10.78 -4.80 3.30
CA LEU A 317 -9.65 -5.72 3.33
C LEU A 317 -8.65 -5.37 4.44
N THR A 318 -8.44 -4.07 4.72
CA THR A 318 -7.60 -3.60 5.83
C THR A 318 -8.18 -4.03 7.18
N GLU A 319 -9.46 -3.73 7.46
CA GLU A 319 -10.12 -4.09 8.73
C GLU A 319 -10.28 -5.61 8.88
N TYR A 320 -10.51 -6.34 7.79
CA TYR A 320 -10.50 -7.81 7.81
C TYR A 320 -9.14 -8.34 8.26
N LEU A 321 -8.06 -7.80 7.70
CA LEU A 321 -6.71 -8.23 8.05
C LEU A 321 -6.33 -7.84 9.48
N GLU A 322 -6.69 -6.62 9.93
CA GLU A 322 -6.44 -6.13 11.28
C GLU A 322 -7.25 -6.91 12.34
N SER A 323 -8.48 -7.35 12.03
CA SER A 323 -9.25 -8.23 12.92
C SER A 323 -8.79 -9.69 12.90
N PHE A 324 -8.28 -10.20 11.78
CA PHE A 324 -7.80 -11.58 11.67
C PHE A 324 -6.39 -11.80 12.23
N THR A 325 -5.51 -10.79 12.11
CA THR A 325 -4.09 -10.92 12.48
C THR A 325 -3.85 -11.20 13.98
N PRO A 326 -4.56 -10.56 14.94
CA PRO A 326 -4.43 -10.89 16.36
C PRO A 326 -4.78 -12.36 16.66
N ALA A 327 -5.81 -12.91 16.02
CA ALA A 327 -6.17 -14.32 16.18
C ALA A 327 -5.08 -15.24 15.63
N LEU A 328 -4.51 -14.92 14.46
CA LEU A 328 -3.35 -15.62 13.92
C LEU A 328 -2.15 -15.57 14.86
N TYR A 329 -1.83 -14.38 15.39
CA TYR A 329 -0.70 -14.16 16.29
C TYR A 329 -0.85 -14.93 17.61
N CYS A 330 -2.03 -14.90 18.23
CA CYS A 330 -2.34 -15.66 19.45
C CYS A 330 -2.23 -17.17 19.21
N THR A 331 -2.81 -17.66 18.12
CA THR A 331 -2.74 -19.09 17.74
C THR A 331 -1.30 -19.52 17.50
N PHE A 332 -0.53 -18.67 16.82
CA PHE A 332 0.88 -18.89 16.55
C PHE A 332 1.70 -19.04 17.85
N LEU A 333 1.57 -18.10 18.79
CA LEU A 333 2.30 -18.18 20.07
C LEU A 333 1.88 -19.40 20.89
N LEU A 334 0.59 -19.72 20.90
CA LEU A 334 0.06 -20.92 21.56
C LEU A 334 0.67 -22.23 21.05
N VAL A 335 0.86 -22.33 19.73
CA VAL A 335 1.51 -23.50 19.11
C VAL A 335 3.01 -23.49 19.39
N MET A 336 3.67 -22.34 19.23
CA MET A 336 5.13 -22.24 19.37
C MET A 336 5.62 -22.56 20.77
N VAL A 337 4.91 -22.14 21.83
CA VAL A 337 5.28 -22.44 23.23
C VAL A 337 5.32 -23.95 23.51
N ARG A 338 4.61 -24.77 22.71
CA ARG A 338 4.61 -26.24 22.85
C ARG A 338 5.76 -26.92 22.10
N LEU A 339 6.48 -26.19 21.26
CA LEU A 339 7.56 -26.74 20.44
C LEU A 339 8.92 -26.64 21.18
N PRO A 340 9.80 -27.65 21.01
CA PRO A 340 11.13 -27.63 21.64
C PRO A 340 12.03 -26.50 21.11
N SER A 341 11.71 -25.95 19.93
CA SER A 341 12.40 -24.82 19.32
C SER A 341 12.08 -23.48 19.98
N ALA A 342 11.09 -23.39 20.87
CA ALA A 342 10.65 -22.14 21.51
C ALA A 342 11.81 -21.36 22.16
N LYS A 343 12.76 -22.08 22.77
CA LYS A 343 13.95 -21.52 23.44
C LYS A 343 14.89 -20.73 22.53
N TYR A 344 14.76 -20.86 21.21
CA TYR A 344 15.60 -20.17 20.23
C TYR A 344 14.94 -18.90 19.66
N HIS A 345 13.71 -18.59 20.08
CA HIS A 345 12.98 -17.40 19.64
C HIS A 345 13.07 -16.29 20.69
N THR A 346 13.55 -15.12 20.28
CA THR A 346 13.72 -13.96 21.17
C THR A 346 12.40 -13.45 21.76
N GLU A 347 11.30 -13.63 21.03
CA GLU A 347 9.95 -13.18 21.44
C GLU A 347 9.29 -14.10 22.46
N LEU A 348 9.79 -15.32 22.59
CA LEU A 348 9.31 -16.33 23.54
C LEU A 348 10.18 -16.36 24.81
N ASP A 349 11.16 -15.46 24.93
CA ASP A 349 11.97 -15.35 26.14
C ASP A 349 11.08 -14.99 27.34
N GLY A 350 11.12 -15.83 28.38
CA GLY A 350 10.24 -15.73 29.54
C GLY A 350 8.78 -16.18 29.32
N ILE A 351 8.39 -16.69 28.15
CA ILE A 351 7.03 -17.22 27.89
C ILE A 351 7.01 -18.74 28.10
N THR A 352 6.21 -19.19 29.06
CA THR A 352 5.99 -20.60 29.38
C THR A 352 4.53 -21.00 29.12
N GLN A 353 4.23 -22.29 29.17
CA GLN A 353 2.86 -22.80 29.02
C GLN A 353 1.91 -22.24 30.09
N ASP A 354 2.43 -21.85 31.25
CA ASP A 354 1.63 -21.35 32.37
C ASP A 354 1.28 -19.87 32.24
N ASN A 355 2.16 -19.05 31.64
CA ASN A 355 1.96 -17.59 31.57
C ASN A 355 1.45 -17.09 30.21
N VAL A 356 1.52 -17.91 29.15
CA VAL A 356 1.18 -17.50 27.78
C VAL A 356 -0.23 -16.90 27.67
N MET A 357 -1.21 -17.41 28.42
CA MET A 357 -2.57 -16.86 28.42
C MET A 357 -2.65 -15.46 29.00
N HIS A 358 -1.97 -15.20 30.11
CA HIS A 358 -1.92 -13.87 30.71
C HIS A 358 -1.19 -12.87 29.82
N THR A 359 -0.12 -13.31 29.15
CA THR A 359 0.65 -12.48 28.21
C THR A 359 -0.14 -12.14 26.93
N LEU A 360 -1.02 -13.03 26.47
CA LEU A 360 -1.84 -12.82 25.26
C LEU A 360 -3.13 -12.03 25.51
N LEU A 361 -3.54 -11.87 26.77
CA LEU A 361 -4.82 -11.26 27.13
C LEU A 361 -5.02 -9.84 26.56
N PRO A 362 -4.02 -8.92 26.56
CA PRO A 362 -4.17 -7.62 25.91
C PRO A 362 -4.40 -7.72 24.39
N VAL A 363 -3.68 -8.63 23.72
CA VAL A 363 -3.80 -8.86 22.28
C VAL A 363 -5.14 -9.49 21.93
N PHE A 364 -5.67 -10.36 22.79
CA PHE A 364 -6.99 -10.96 22.64
C PHE A 364 -8.11 -9.92 22.72
N TYR A 365 -8.09 -9.03 23.73
CA TYR A 365 -9.07 -7.95 23.82
C TYR A 365 -8.98 -6.97 22.65
N TYR A 366 -7.76 -6.66 22.20
CA TYR A 366 -7.56 -5.88 20.98
C TYR A 366 -8.19 -6.55 19.76
N GLY A 367 -7.93 -7.85 19.54
CA GLY A 367 -8.55 -8.60 18.44
C GLY A 367 -10.09 -8.63 18.50
N LEU A 368 -10.67 -8.67 19.69
CA LEU A 368 -12.13 -8.58 19.85
C LEU A 368 -12.67 -7.20 19.45
N LEU A 369 -11.96 -6.12 19.83
CA LEU A 369 -12.34 -4.76 19.44
C LEU A 369 -12.23 -4.55 17.93
N GLU A 370 -11.17 -5.05 17.31
CA GLU A 370 -10.98 -5.04 15.85
C GLU A 370 -12.12 -5.81 15.14
N LEU A 371 -12.52 -6.96 15.68
CA LEU A 371 -13.66 -7.71 15.14
C LEU A 371 -14.96 -6.90 15.23
N VAL A 372 -15.20 -6.21 16.35
CA VAL A 372 -16.37 -5.32 16.50
C VAL A 372 -16.28 -4.14 15.52
N SER A 373 -15.11 -3.52 15.37
CA SER A 373 -14.84 -2.45 14.40
C SER A 373 -15.16 -2.88 12.97
N PHE A 374 -14.67 -4.05 12.56
CA PHE A 374 -14.95 -4.66 11.27
C PHE A 374 -16.46 -4.89 11.04
N LEU A 375 -17.17 -5.42 12.04
CA LEU A 375 -18.62 -5.65 11.94
C LEU A 375 -19.40 -4.32 11.84
N LEU A 376 -18.99 -3.29 12.58
CA LEU A 376 -19.55 -1.95 12.49
C LEU A 376 -19.29 -1.33 11.11
N LEU A 377 -18.09 -1.51 10.55
CA LEU A 377 -17.76 -1.07 9.20
C LEU A 377 -18.66 -1.76 8.18
N VAL A 378 -18.79 -3.09 8.23
CA VAL A 378 -19.65 -3.87 7.32
C VAL A 378 -21.10 -3.38 7.39
N TYR A 379 -21.61 -3.15 8.61
CA TYR A 379 -22.95 -2.61 8.81
C TYR A 379 -23.09 -1.21 8.21
N ALA A 380 -22.12 -0.34 8.45
CA ALA A 380 -22.15 1.03 7.96
C ALA A 380 -22.02 1.10 6.42
N ILE A 381 -21.17 0.31 5.78
CA ILE A 381 -21.07 0.21 4.31
C ILE A 381 -22.41 -0.21 3.71
N ARG A 382 -23.06 -1.23 4.30
CA ARG A 382 -24.38 -1.69 3.86
C ARG A 382 -25.45 -0.61 4.00
N ARG A 383 -25.40 0.19 5.07
CA ARG A 383 -26.38 1.27 5.31
C ARG A 383 -26.17 2.49 4.43
N THR A 384 -24.93 2.78 4.06
CA THR A 384 -24.55 4.05 3.41
C THR A 384 -24.46 3.94 1.90
N ILE A 385 -23.78 2.90 1.40
CA ILE A 385 -23.50 2.69 -0.04
C ILE A 385 -24.31 1.50 -0.62
N GLY A 386 -24.94 0.72 0.26
CA GLY A 386 -25.79 -0.43 -0.11
C GLY A 386 -25.03 -1.59 -0.75
N MET A 387 -23.71 -1.61 -0.60
CA MET A 387 -22.88 -2.73 -1.01
C MET A 387 -22.90 -3.84 0.03
N GLN A 388 -22.93 -5.09 -0.43
CA GLN A 388 -22.73 -6.25 0.42
C GLN A 388 -21.23 -6.42 0.67
N ALA A 389 -20.72 -5.77 1.73
CA ALA A 389 -19.30 -5.74 2.06
C ALA A 389 -18.67 -7.14 2.19
N LEU A 390 -19.37 -8.09 2.83
CA LEU A 390 -18.88 -9.47 2.98
C LEU A 390 -18.79 -10.22 1.64
N TYR A 391 -19.72 -9.98 0.72
CA TYR A 391 -19.66 -10.58 -0.62
C TYR A 391 -18.49 -9.99 -1.43
N HIS A 392 -18.27 -8.68 -1.29
CA HIS A 392 -17.13 -8.02 -1.93
C HIS A 392 -15.79 -8.54 -1.37
N LEU A 393 -15.70 -8.71 -0.05
CA LEU A 393 -14.54 -9.31 0.59
C LEU A 393 -14.32 -10.74 0.11
N ALA A 394 -15.36 -11.57 0.11
CA ALA A 394 -15.28 -12.95 -0.36
C ALA A 394 -14.81 -13.01 -1.82
N PHE A 395 -15.35 -12.14 -2.69
CA PHE A 395 -14.93 -12.03 -4.08
C PHE A 395 -13.43 -11.74 -4.21
N VAL A 396 -12.88 -10.80 -3.43
CA VAL A 396 -11.44 -10.48 -3.46
C VAL A 396 -10.60 -11.66 -2.96
N LEU A 397 -11.00 -12.26 -1.82
CA LEU A 397 -10.29 -13.39 -1.22
C LEU A 397 -10.29 -14.61 -2.15
N GLU A 398 -11.40 -14.88 -2.84
CA GLU A 398 -11.55 -15.98 -3.80
C GLU A 398 -10.76 -15.72 -5.08
N THR A 399 -10.90 -14.53 -5.68
CA THR A 399 -10.23 -14.18 -6.93
C THR A 399 -8.70 -14.18 -6.78
N GLN A 400 -8.19 -13.82 -5.60
CA GLN A 400 -6.77 -13.68 -5.34
C GLN A 400 -6.24 -14.69 -4.31
N THR A 401 -6.94 -15.82 -4.08
CA THR A 401 -6.61 -16.79 -3.03
C THR A 401 -5.15 -17.25 -3.10
N SER A 402 -4.67 -17.62 -4.29
CA SER A 402 -3.30 -18.13 -4.45
C SER A 402 -2.24 -17.09 -4.06
N LEU A 403 -2.47 -15.81 -4.36
CA LEU A 403 -1.51 -14.74 -4.08
C LEU A 403 -1.52 -14.39 -2.60
N ILE A 404 -2.72 -14.25 -2.02
CA ILE A 404 -2.93 -13.97 -0.61
C ILE A 404 -2.34 -15.09 0.26
N GLN A 405 -2.67 -16.34 -0.04
CA GLN A 405 -2.18 -17.50 0.71
C GLN A 405 -0.66 -17.61 0.65
N ASN A 406 -0.07 -17.45 -0.54
CA ASN A 406 1.38 -17.48 -0.69
C ASN A 406 2.05 -16.37 0.13
N LYS A 407 1.52 -15.14 0.09
CA LYS A 407 2.04 -14.02 0.89
C LYS A 407 1.91 -14.27 2.37
N LEU A 408 0.75 -14.70 2.87
CA LEU A 408 0.56 -14.97 4.29
C LEU A 408 1.53 -16.05 4.79
N ILE A 409 1.73 -17.13 4.03
CA ILE A 409 2.69 -18.19 4.39
C ILE A 409 4.12 -17.63 4.39
N VAL A 410 4.54 -16.96 3.31
CA VAL A 410 5.89 -16.39 3.19
C VAL A 410 6.16 -15.35 4.27
N TRP A 411 5.23 -14.43 4.52
CA TRP A 411 5.39 -13.40 5.55
C TRP A 411 5.41 -13.99 6.95
N MET A 412 4.58 -14.99 7.25
CA MET A 412 4.67 -15.70 8.54
C MET A 412 6.02 -16.39 8.70
N LEU A 413 6.50 -17.13 7.70
CA LEU A 413 7.80 -17.81 7.75
C LEU A 413 8.97 -16.83 7.89
N LEU A 414 8.95 -15.71 7.16
CA LEU A 414 10.01 -14.70 7.24
C LEU A 414 9.96 -13.96 8.58
N THR A 415 8.78 -13.61 9.07
CA THR A 415 8.62 -13.00 10.40
C THR A 415 9.16 -13.91 11.49
N LEU A 416 8.91 -15.22 11.38
CA LEU A 416 9.43 -16.24 12.29
C LEU A 416 10.96 -16.31 12.24
N THR A 417 11.51 -16.38 11.04
CA THR A 417 12.95 -16.52 10.78
C THR A 417 13.72 -15.31 11.36
N CYS A 418 13.20 -14.09 11.19
CA CYS A 418 13.79 -12.88 11.77
C CYS A 418 13.81 -12.87 13.30
N ARG A 419 13.02 -13.72 13.98
CA ARG A 419 12.88 -13.78 15.44
C ARG A 419 13.65 -14.95 16.07
N VAL A 420 14.38 -15.75 15.29
CA VAL A 420 15.21 -16.86 15.77
C VAL A 420 16.66 -16.40 15.90
N VAL A 421 17.28 -16.68 17.04
CA VAL A 421 18.66 -16.24 17.38
C VAL A 421 19.71 -16.74 16.38
N HIS A 422 19.52 -17.95 15.83
CA HIS A 422 20.50 -18.60 14.95
C HIS A 422 20.65 -17.99 13.55
N TYR A 423 19.67 -17.25 13.05
CA TYR A 423 19.76 -16.66 11.70
C TYR A 423 20.58 -15.36 11.67
N GLY A 424 21.17 -14.94 12.80
CA GLY A 424 22.09 -13.81 12.87
C GLY A 424 21.43 -12.44 12.64
N PHE A 425 20.09 -12.39 12.63
CA PHE A 425 19.32 -11.15 12.54
C PHE A 425 19.24 -10.47 13.91
N ASP A 426 20.38 -10.00 14.42
CA ASP A 426 20.41 -9.14 15.60
C ASP A 426 20.42 -7.67 15.20
N PHE A 427 19.22 -7.08 15.16
CA PHE A 427 19.03 -5.67 14.87
C PHE A 427 19.48 -4.75 16.02
N THR A 428 19.84 -5.30 17.19
CA THR A 428 20.46 -4.53 18.29
C THR A 428 21.96 -4.31 18.08
N PHE A 429 22.57 -5.01 17.11
CA PHE A 429 24.02 -5.03 16.85
C PHE A 429 24.88 -5.43 18.07
N GLN A 430 24.30 -6.11 19.06
CA GLN A 430 25.04 -6.55 20.25
C GLN A 430 25.79 -7.86 20.02
N PHE A 431 25.32 -8.68 19.06
CA PHE A 431 25.94 -9.92 18.57
C PHE A 431 26.46 -10.78 19.72
N SER A 432 25.58 -11.14 20.65
CA SER A 432 25.92 -11.86 21.88
C SER A 432 26.72 -13.15 21.64
N TRP A 433 26.48 -13.84 20.52
CA TRP A 433 27.19 -15.06 20.12
C TRP A 433 28.62 -14.83 19.64
N ILE A 434 29.00 -13.60 19.25
CA ILE A 434 30.40 -13.24 18.92
C ILE A 434 31.21 -13.02 20.20
N LYS A 435 30.56 -12.64 21.30
CA LYS A 435 31.23 -12.41 22.60
C LYS A 435 31.48 -13.69 23.39
N SER A 436 30.81 -14.78 23.02
CA SER A 436 30.94 -16.10 23.67
C SER A 436 31.86 -17.08 22.94
N SER A 437 32.48 -16.67 21.83
CA SER A 437 33.56 -17.41 21.16
C SER A 437 34.90 -16.78 21.50
#